data_AF-A0A3S0E938-F1
#
_entry.id   AF-A0A3S0E938-F1
#
_cell.length_a   1.000
_cell.length_b   1.000
_cell.length_c   1.000
_cell.angle_alpha   90.00
_cell.angle_beta   90.00
_cell.angle_gamma   90.00
#
_symmetry.space_group_name_H-M   'P 1'
#
loop_
_entity.id
_entity.type
_entity.pdbx_description
1 polymer ?
#
loop_
_entity_poly.entity_id
_entity_poly.type
_entity_poly.pdbx_seq_one_letter_code
_entity_poly.pdbx_strand_id
1 'polypeptide(L)'
;MSKYGLATKLTADTGKPWTEDEAQRLIDIFDDTYSDFKRYRTELIDEYPSYGLVRIEDGWYMFDDNDNARSVGNVPIQGLGAAIMRKAVDLAVSRGCEVIKTLHDAIYIQFDIGDESKMNVLAEAMKEAFCYFFPEELHERARNIRLDPFIWSPEYQSEGYIDIGGMKTYRSQYYVDERGVKEYEFFEKYLTKTDELDL
;
A
#
# COMPACT_ATOMS: atom_id res chain seq x y z
N MET A 1 10.35 15.59 -6.03
CA MET A 1 11.55 15.19 -5.24
C MET A 1 12.69 16.09 -5.67
N SER A 2 13.51 16.64 -4.76
CA SER A 2 14.65 17.50 -5.17
C SER A 2 15.86 16.66 -5.55
N LYS A 3 16.77 17.23 -6.35
CA LYS A 3 18.04 16.57 -6.72
C LYS A 3 18.87 16.14 -5.50
N TYR A 4 18.87 16.95 -4.44
CA TYR A 4 19.52 16.63 -3.16
C TYR A 4 18.93 15.37 -2.52
N GLY A 5 17.60 15.37 -2.33
CA GLY A 5 16.92 14.25 -1.69
C GLY A 5 17.02 12.96 -2.49
N LEU A 6 16.95 13.06 -3.82
CA LEU A 6 17.10 11.90 -4.70
C LEU A 6 18.53 11.35 -4.67
N ALA A 7 19.57 12.21 -4.74
CA ALA A 7 20.97 11.78 -4.67
C ALA A 7 21.29 11.05 -3.35
N THR A 8 20.83 11.58 -2.21
CA THR A 8 20.99 10.92 -0.91
C THR A 8 20.29 9.57 -0.87
N LYS A 9 19.03 9.51 -1.34
CA LYS A 9 18.25 8.27 -1.35
C LYS A 9 18.89 7.20 -2.23
N LEU A 10 19.27 7.53 -3.47
CA LEU A 10 19.92 6.59 -4.37
C LEU A 10 21.25 6.09 -3.82
N THR A 11 22.01 6.94 -3.14
CA THR A 11 23.26 6.53 -2.49
C THR A 11 23.02 5.51 -1.37
N ALA A 12 22.02 5.75 -0.52
CA ALA A 12 21.65 4.84 0.54
C ALA A 12 21.13 3.50 -0.01
N ASP A 13 20.24 3.55 -1.00
CA ASP A 13 19.56 2.36 -1.53
C ASP A 13 20.49 1.47 -2.37
N THR A 14 21.47 2.06 -3.07
CA THR A 14 22.36 1.32 -3.99
C THR A 14 23.74 1.03 -3.43
N GLY A 15 24.13 1.67 -2.32
CA GLY A 15 25.48 1.61 -1.77
C GLY A 15 26.56 2.27 -2.65
N LYS A 16 26.17 2.89 -3.77
CA LYS A 16 27.05 3.62 -4.69
C LYS A 16 26.84 5.12 -4.52
N PRO A 17 27.88 5.97 -4.48
CA PRO A 17 27.70 7.42 -4.48
C PRO A 17 26.97 7.91 -5.75
N TRP A 18 25.93 8.72 -5.56
CA TRP A 18 25.22 9.46 -6.60
C TRP A 18 25.37 10.96 -6.39
N THR A 19 25.69 11.70 -7.45
CA THR A 19 25.81 13.16 -7.42
C THR A 19 24.45 13.84 -7.63
N GLU A 20 24.34 15.10 -7.19
CA GLU A 20 23.15 15.92 -7.43
C GLU A 20 22.86 16.13 -8.92
N ASP A 21 23.90 16.23 -9.76
CA ASP A 21 23.74 16.43 -11.21
C ASP A 21 23.23 15.15 -11.90
N GLU A 22 23.68 13.98 -11.45
CA GLU A 22 23.11 12.71 -11.89
C GLU A 22 21.65 12.56 -11.46
N ALA A 23 21.34 12.94 -10.21
CA ALA A 23 19.97 12.94 -9.72
C ALA A 23 19.07 13.92 -10.50
N GLN A 24 19.56 15.13 -10.80
CA GLN A 24 18.81 16.10 -11.61
C GLN A 24 18.55 15.55 -13.01
N ARG A 25 19.55 14.94 -13.66
CA ARG A 25 19.38 14.32 -14.98
C ARG A 25 18.30 13.23 -14.96
N LEU A 26 18.23 12.41 -13.90
CA LEU A 26 17.19 11.40 -13.75
C LEU A 26 15.81 12.01 -13.55
N ILE A 27 15.71 13.11 -12.79
CA ILE A 27 14.46 13.88 -12.63
C ILE A 27 14.00 14.40 -14.00
N ASP A 28 14.90 14.99 -14.77
CA ASP A 28 14.58 15.54 -16.08
C ASP A 28 14.10 14.44 -17.04
N ILE A 29 14.82 13.29 -17.10
CA ILE A 29 14.40 12.13 -17.90
C ILE A 29 13.00 11.64 -17.48
N PHE A 30 12.73 11.54 -16.18
CA PHE A 30 11.42 11.10 -15.68
C PHE A 30 10.32 12.08 -16.08
N ASP A 31 10.54 13.37 -15.85
CA ASP A 31 9.58 14.44 -16.13
C ASP A 31 9.34 14.59 -17.65
N ASP A 32 10.34 14.33 -18.49
CA ASP A 32 10.22 14.32 -19.95
C ASP A 32 9.48 13.07 -20.46
N THR A 33 9.78 11.90 -19.88
CA THR A 33 9.13 10.62 -20.22
C THR A 33 7.65 10.62 -19.81
N TYR A 34 7.34 11.18 -18.64
CA TYR A 34 5.99 11.25 -18.07
C TYR A 34 5.47 12.69 -18.02
N SER A 35 5.54 13.37 -19.17
CA SER A 35 5.21 14.80 -19.29
C SER A 35 3.78 15.15 -18.88
N ASP A 36 2.81 14.26 -19.13
CA ASP A 36 1.43 14.46 -18.67
C ASP A 36 1.33 14.44 -17.13
N PHE A 37 2.07 13.56 -16.47
CA PHE A 37 2.12 13.52 -15.01
C PHE A 37 2.84 14.75 -14.44
N LYS A 38 3.91 15.20 -15.08
CA LYS A 38 4.58 16.46 -14.73
C LYS A 38 3.62 17.64 -14.84
N ARG A 39 2.89 17.75 -15.96
CA ARG A 39 1.91 18.80 -16.21
C ARG A 39 0.83 18.79 -15.13
N TYR A 40 0.18 17.65 -14.90
CA TYR A 40 -0.83 17.47 -13.86
C TYR A 40 -0.33 17.93 -12.47
N ARG A 41 0.88 17.49 -12.07
CA ARG A 41 1.46 17.84 -10.77
C ARG A 41 1.71 19.35 -10.64
N THR A 42 2.25 19.97 -11.69
CA THR A 42 2.56 21.41 -11.70
C THR A 42 1.27 22.24 -11.65
N GLU A 43 0.29 21.91 -12.48
CA GLU A 43 -1.02 22.58 -12.51
C GLU A 43 -1.69 22.52 -11.12
N LEU A 44 -1.72 21.34 -10.50
CA LEU A 44 -2.28 21.16 -9.16
C LEU A 44 -1.60 22.06 -8.10
N ILE A 45 -0.26 22.14 -8.13
CA ILE A 45 0.50 22.94 -7.15
C ILE A 45 0.28 24.43 -7.38
N ASP A 46 0.24 24.87 -8.64
CA ASP A 46 0.06 26.27 -9.01
C ASP A 46 -1.36 26.77 -8.72
N GLU A 47 -2.36 25.88 -8.89
CA GLU A 47 -3.77 26.18 -8.68
C GLU A 47 -4.20 26.14 -7.20
N TYR A 48 -3.52 25.34 -6.37
CA TYR A 48 -3.87 25.14 -4.97
C TYR A 48 -3.99 26.44 -4.14
N PRO A 49 -3.07 27.43 -4.24
CA PRO A 49 -3.23 28.71 -3.55
C PRO A 49 -4.46 29.52 -4.00
N SER A 50 -4.98 29.27 -5.20
CA SER A 50 -6.11 30.01 -5.78
C SER A 50 -7.46 29.38 -5.42
N TYR A 51 -7.56 28.05 -5.45
CA TYR A 51 -8.79 27.33 -5.08
C TYR A 51 -8.94 27.08 -3.58
N GLY A 52 -7.81 27.07 -2.85
CA GLY A 52 -7.76 26.90 -1.41
C GLY A 52 -8.10 25.49 -0.92
N LEU A 53 -8.15 24.49 -1.81
CA LEU A 53 -8.36 23.09 -1.45
C LEU A 53 -7.97 22.12 -2.57
N VAL A 54 -7.65 20.89 -2.17
CA VAL A 54 -7.57 19.71 -3.05
C VAL A 54 -8.59 18.69 -2.56
N ARG A 55 -9.55 18.33 -3.40
CA ARG A 55 -10.51 17.26 -3.13
C ARG A 55 -9.99 15.93 -3.65
N ILE A 56 -10.19 14.85 -2.89
CA ILE A 56 -9.95 13.48 -3.36
C ILE A 56 -11.27 12.75 -3.66
N GLU A 57 -11.19 11.63 -4.38
CA GLU A 57 -12.34 10.98 -5.02
C GLU A 57 -13.47 10.57 -4.07
N ASP A 58 -13.16 10.24 -2.82
CA ASP A 58 -14.17 9.89 -1.81
C ASP A 58 -14.67 11.08 -0.98
N GLY A 59 -14.40 12.30 -1.43
CA GLY A 59 -14.95 13.52 -0.87
C GLY A 59 -14.19 14.11 0.32
N TRP A 60 -13.02 13.58 0.65
CA TRP A 60 -12.11 14.22 1.61
C TRP A 60 -11.35 15.38 0.97
N TYR A 61 -10.87 16.30 1.81
CA TYR A 61 -10.19 17.51 1.37
C TYR A 61 -8.86 17.72 2.10
N MET A 62 -7.86 18.22 1.38
CA MET A 62 -6.78 19.00 1.95
C MET A 62 -7.11 20.48 1.75
N PHE A 63 -7.20 21.23 2.85
CA PHE A 63 -7.42 22.69 2.83
C PHE A 63 -6.10 23.42 2.57
N ASP A 64 -6.14 24.75 2.46
CA ASP A 64 -5.07 25.66 2.03
C ASP A 64 -3.96 25.94 3.05
N ASP A 65 -3.96 25.23 4.17
CA ASP A 65 -3.01 25.43 5.27
C ASP A 65 -1.70 24.65 5.12
N ASN A 66 -1.47 23.99 3.96
CA ASN A 66 -0.27 23.21 3.69
C ASN A 66 0.68 23.92 2.71
N ASP A 67 1.68 24.60 3.26
CA ASP A 67 2.72 25.30 2.48
C ASP A 67 3.70 24.37 1.74
N ASN A 68 3.66 23.07 2.01
CA ASN A 68 4.56 22.11 1.40
C ASN A 68 4.01 21.61 0.06
N ALA A 69 4.46 22.24 -1.02
CA ALA A 69 4.13 21.86 -2.41
C ALA A 69 4.36 20.36 -2.71
N ARG A 70 5.30 19.68 -2.04
CA ARG A 70 5.50 18.23 -2.20
C ARG A 70 4.35 17.43 -1.61
N SER A 71 3.83 17.86 -0.47
CA SER A 71 2.66 17.23 0.15
C SER A 71 1.42 17.48 -0.71
N VAL A 72 1.19 18.72 -1.14
CA VAL A 72 0.09 19.09 -2.05
C VAL A 72 0.10 18.24 -3.32
N GLY A 73 1.26 18.14 -3.99
CA GLY A 73 1.42 17.34 -5.21
C GLY A 73 1.23 15.82 -5.01
N ASN A 74 1.39 15.31 -3.79
CA ASN A 74 1.26 13.89 -3.48
C ASN A 74 -0.13 13.49 -2.96
N VAL A 75 -0.89 14.44 -2.44
CA VAL A 75 -2.17 14.19 -1.76
C VAL A 75 -3.20 13.51 -2.64
N PRO A 76 -3.40 13.86 -3.92
CA PRO A 76 -4.33 13.12 -4.75
C PRO A 76 -3.96 11.65 -4.91
N ILE A 77 -2.66 11.36 -5.06
CA ILE A 77 -2.17 9.99 -5.28
C ILE A 77 -2.34 9.15 -4.01
N GLN A 78 -1.86 9.65 -2.87
CA GLN A 78 -1.99 8.93 -1.59
C GLN A 78 -3.43 8.88 -1.10
N GLY A 79 -4.18 9.96 -1.32
CA GLY A 79 -5.59 10.07 -0.98
C GLY A 79 -6.45 9.11 -1.77
N LEU A 80 -6.21 8.97 -3.07
CA LEU A 80 -6.87 7.95 -3.90
C LEU A 80 -6.55 6.53 -3.39
N GLY A 81 -5.29 6.26 -3.05
CA GLY A 81 -4.91 5.00 -2.39
C GLY A 81 -5.72 4.75 -1.11
N ALA A 82 -5.85 5.75 -0.25
CA ALA A 82 -6.64 5.65 0.97
C ALA A 82 -8.15 5.45 0.70
N ALA A 83 -8.70 6.11 -0.33
CA ALA A 83 -10.09 5.97 -0.75
C ALA A 83 -10.39 4.54 -1.25
N ILE A 84 -9.48 3.96 -2.06
CA ILE A 84 -9.54 2.56 -2.50
C ILE A 84 -9.55 1.63 -1.28
N MET A 85 -8.66 1.84 -0.32
CA MET A 85 -8.59 1.00 0.88
C MET A 85 -9.88 1.07 1.72
N ARG A 86 -10.45 2.26 1.90
CA ARG A 86 -11.75 2.41 2.59
C ARG A 86 -12.86 1.66 1.86
N LYS A 87 -12.92 1.75 0.53
CA LYS A 87 -13.91 1.02 -0.26
C LYS A 87 -13.71 -0.49 -0.18
N ALA A 88 -12.46 -0.96 -0.18
CA ALA A 88 -12.14 -2.38 -0.04
C ALA A 88 -12.57 -2.93 1.32
N VAL A 89 -12.37 -2.17 2.40
CA VAL A 89 -12.86 -2.55 3.75
C VAL A 89 -14.38 -2.61 3.79
N ASP A 90 -15.08 -1.61 3.24
CA ASP A 90 -16.55 -1.59 3.12
C ASP A 90 -17.07 -2.86 2.40
N LEU A 91 -16.49 -3.20 1.26
CA LEU A 91 -16.82 -4.40 0.50
C LEU A 91 -16.47 -5.69 1.24
N ALA A 92 -15.33 -5.77 1.91
CA ALA A 92 -14.93 -6.96 2.66
C ALA A 92 -15.86 -7.23 3.86
N VAL A 93 -16.17 -6.19 4.65
CA VAL A 93 -17.07 -6.29 5.82
C VAL A 93 -18.49 -6.66 5.39
N SER A 94 -19.02 -6.01 4.35
CA SER A 94 -20.35 -6.33 3.82
C SER A 94 -20.47 -7.76 3.27
N ARG A 95 -19.34 -8.39 2.92
CA ARG A 95 -19.26 -9.81 2.48
C ARG A 95 -18.92 -10.78 3.62
N GLY A 96 -18.90 -10.29 4.87
CA GLY A 96 -18.69 -11.11 6.06
C GLY A 96 -17.23 -11.48 6.32
N CYS A 97 -16.26 -10.68 5.86
CA CYS A 97 -14.90 -10.73 6.40
C CYS A 97 -14.85 -9.97 7.72
N GLU A 98 -14.14 -10.51 8.70
CA GLU A 98 -13.81 -9.78 9.92
C GLU A 98 -12.49 -9.04 9.73
N VAL A 99 -12.56 -7.76 9.42
CA VAL A 99 -11.40 -6.89 9.20
C VAL A 99 -10.84 -6.42 10.55
N ILE A 100 -9.57 -6.72 10.81
CA ILE A 100 -8.87 -6.36 12.05
C ILE A 100 -8.23 -4.99 11.96
N LYS A 101 -7.51 -4.74 10.86
CA LYS A 101 -6.84 -3.46 10.63
C LYS A 101 -6.47 -3.30 9.17
N THR A 102 -6.14 -2.08 8.81
CA THR A 102 -5.39 -1.73 7.60
C THR A 102 -3.97 -1.32 7.98
N LEU A 103 -2.97 -1.64 7.16
CA LEU A 103 -1.62 -1.08 7.26
C LEU A 103 -1.21 -0.62 5.87
N HIS A 104 -1.19 0.69 5.65
CA HIS A 104 -0.93 1.27 4.32
C HIS A 104 -1.87 0.68 3.26
N ASP A 105 -1.34 -0.10 2.33
CA ASP A 105 -2.00 -0.78 1.23
C ASP A 105 -2.37 -2.25 1.52
N ALA A 106 -2.22 -2.70 2.78
CA ALA A 106 -2.60 -4.03 3.24
C ALA A 106 -3.87 -4.03 4.10
N ILE A 107 -4.70 -5.06 3.95
CA ILE A 107 -5.87 -5.33 4.80
C ILE A 107 -5.66 -6.66 5.52
N TYR A 108 -5.89 -6.65 6.84
CA TYR A 108 -5.78 -7.81 7.69
C TYR A 108 -7.19 -8.27 8.08
N ILE A 109 -7.48 -9.54 7.82
CA ILE A 109 -8.71 -10.20 8.25
C ILE A 109 -8.39 -11.35 9.19
N GLN A 110 -9.35 -11.71 10.04
CA GLN A 110 -9.31 -12.97 10.78
C GLN A 110 -10.39 -13.92 10.29
N PHE A 111 -10.13 -15.22 10.37
CA PHE A 111 -11.04 -16.30 10.04
C PHE A 111 -10.57 -17.60 10.70
N ASP A 112 -11.47 -18.57 10.85
CA ASP A 112 -11.16 -19.88 11.40
C ASP A 112 -10.36 -20.73 10.39
N ILE A 113 -9.45 -21.57 10.89
CA ILE A 113 -8.71 -22.53 10.05
C ILE A 113 -9.70 -23.44 9.33
N GLY A 114 -9.52 -23.61 8.02
CA GLY A 114 -10.47 -24.28 7.14
C GLY A 114 -11.43 -23.34 6.40
N ASP A 115 -11.50 -22.05 6.76
CA ASP A 115 -12.21 -21.02 6.00
C ASP A 115 -11.26 -20.08 5.24
N GLU A 116 -10.18 -20.64 4.67
CA GLU A 116 -9.23 -19.89 3.85
C GLU A 116 -9.90 -19.23 2.62
N SER A 117 -11.11 -19.68 2.27
CA SER A 117 -11.95 -19.08 1.23
C SER A 117 -12.21 -17.58 1.43
N LYS A 118 -12.16 -17.10 2.68
CA LYS A 118 -12.25 -15.66 3.03
C LYS A 118 -11.16 -14.82 2.37
N MET A 119 -10.01 -15.41 2.05
CA MET A 119 -8.97 -14.72 1.28
C MET A 119 -9.43 -14.34 -0.12
N ASN A 120 -10.26 -15.16 -0.78
CA ASN A 120 -10.83 -14.81 -2.08
C ASN A 120 -11.85 -13.69 -1.97
N VAL A 121 -12.65 -13.69 -0.90
CA VAL A 121 -13.62 -12.62 -0.63
C VAL A 121 -12.89 -11.29 -0.47
N LEU A 122 -11.81 -11.26 0.30
CA LEU A 122 -10.97 -10.06 0.47
C LEU A 122 -10.30 -9.65 -0.84
N ALA A 123 -9.71 -10.59 -1.58
CA ALA A 123 -9.04 -10.30 -2.84
C ALA A 123 -9.99 -9.68 -3.87
N GLU A 124 -11.20 -10.21 -4.01
CA GLU A 124 -12.20 -9.64 -4.92
C GLU A 124 -12.75 -8.31 -4.41
N ALA A 125 -12.87 -8.11 -3.09
CA ALA A 125 -13.21 -6.79 -2.53
C ALA A 125 -12.14 -5.73 -2.87
N MET A 126 -10.85 -6.06 -2.75
CA MET A 126 -9.75 -5.15 -3.10
C MET A 126 -9.71 -4.83 -4.59
N LYS A 127 -9.88 -5.83 -5.47
CA LYS A 127 -9.93 -5.62 -6.93
C LYS A 127 -11.12 -4.76 -7.34
N GLU A 128 -12.30 -5.04 -6.82
CA GLU A 128 -13.50 -4.27 -7.13
C GLU A 128 -13.40 -2.83 -6.63
N ALA A 129 -12.88 -2.65 -5.41
CA ALA A 129 -12.63 -1.32 -4.87
C ALA A 129 -11.64 -0.53 -5.72
N PHE A 130 -10.59 -1.18 -6.24
CA PHE A 130 -9.66 -0.53 -7.15
C PHE A 130 -10.34 -0.13 -8.45
N CYS A 131 -11.06 -1.05 -9.12
CA CYS A 131 -11.79 -0.76 -10.36
C CYS A 131 -12.83 0.36 -10.21
N TYR A 132 -13.48 0.46 -9.04
CA TYR A 132 -14.50 1.49 -8.77
C TYR A 132 -14.04 2.91 -9.06
N PHE A 133 -12.76 3.23 -8.84
CA PHE A 133 -12.20 4.56 -9.06
C PHE A 133 -11.65 4.80 -10.47
N PHE A 134 -11.79 3.82 -11.38
CA PHE A 134 -11.39 3.97 -12.78
C PHE A 134 -12.62 4.01 -13.70
N PRO A 135 -12.53 4.71 -14.84
CA PRO A 135 -13.50 4.60 -15.93
C PRO A 135 -13.71 3.14 -16.37
N GLU A 136 -14.92 2.80 -16.80
CA GLU A 136 -15.32 1.43 -17.16
C GLU A 136 -14.42 0.81 -18.24
N GLU A 137 -14.01 1.61 -19.22
CA GLU A 137 -13.09 1.20 -20.28
C GLU A 137 -11.69 0.79 -19.78
N LEU A 138 -11.33 1.17 -18.55
CA LEU A 138 -10.07 0.80 -17.91
C LEU A 138 -10.24 -0.36 -16.92
N HIS A 139 -11.46 -0.84 -16.65
CA HIS A 139 -11.69 -1.88 -15.63
C HIS A 139 -10.94 -3.18 -15.91
N GLU A 140 -10.84 -3.61 -17.17
CA GLU A 140 -10.07 -4.81 -17.53
C GLU A 140 -8.59 -4.67 -17.14
N ARG A 141 -8.02 -3.48 -17.37
CA ARG A 141 -6.63 -3.20 -16.99
C ARG A 141 -6.47 -3.04 -15.48
N ALA A 142 -7.40 -2.32 -14.85
CA ALA A 142 -7.41 -2.08 -13.42
C ALA A 142 -7.54 -3.39 -12.62
N ARG A 143 -8.31 -4.36 -13.11
CA ARG A 143 -8.48 -5.67 -12.46
C ARG A 143 -7.19 -6.50 -12.40
N ASN A 144 -6.17 -6.15 -13.19
CA ASN A 144 -4.85 -6.78 -13.15
C ASN A 144 -3.98 -6.31 -11.99
N ILE A 145 -4.51 -5.55 -11.03
CA ILE A 145 -3.76 -5.27 -9.80
C ILE A 145 -3.24 -6.57 -9.19
N ARG A 146 -1.99 -6.51 -8.75
CA ARG A 146 -1.36 -7.61 -8.05
C ARG A 146 -1.72 -7.53 -6.58
N LEU A 147 -2.09 -8.68 -6.02
CA LEU A 147 -2.25 -8.88 -4.58
C LEU A 147 -1.21 -9.91 -4.16
N ASP A 148 -0.63 -9.73 -2.98
CA ASP A 148 0.34 -10.66 -2.40
C ASP A 148 -0.27 -11.27 -1.12
N PRO A 149 -1.12 -12.31 -1.27
CA PRO A 149 -1.85 -12.91 -0.16
C PRO A 149 -0.93 -13.74 0.73
N PHE A 150 -1.10 -13.56 2.03
CA PHE A 150 -0.35 -14.27 3.06
C PHE A 150 -1.27 -14.60 4.23
N ILE A 151 -1.21 -15.84 4.72
CA ILE A 151 -1.97 -16.29 5.88
C ILE A 151 -1.03 -16.94 6.90
N TRP A 152 -1.31 -16.77 8.19
CA TRP A 152 -0.54 -17.40 9.25
C TRP A 152 -1.40 -17.78 10.44
N SER A 153 -0.96 -18.82 11.13
CA SER A 153 -1.50 -19.26 12.41
C SER A 153 -0.51 -20.22 13.06
N PRO A 154 -0.25 -20.11 14.37
CA PRO A 154 0.57 -21.08 15.10
C PRO A 154 0.07 -22.53 14.98
N GLU A 155 -1.20 -22.73 14.62
CA GLU A 155 -1.83 -24.04 14.46
C GLU A 155 -1.57 -24.69 13.09
N TYR A 156 -1.02 -23.95 12.12
CA TYR A 156 -0.67 -24.56 10.82
C TYR A 156 0.49 -25.56 10.99
N GLN A 157 0.32 -26.76 10.42
CA GLN A 157 1.29 -27.85 10.57
C GLN A 157 2.46 -27.79 9.57
N SER A 158 2.31 -27.06 8.48
CA SER A 158 3.34 -26.93 7.46
C SER A 158 3.24 -25.62 6.71
N GLU A 159 4.42 -25.11 6.37
CA GLU A 159 4.56 -23.90 5.57
C GLU A 159 4.60 -24.23 4.09
N GLY A 160 4.15 -23.28 3.27
CA GLY A 160 4.20 -23.40 1.82
C GLY A 160 3.05 -22.71 1.13
N TYR A 161 3.04 -22.84 -0.19
CA TYR A 161 1.98 -22.27 -1.02
C TYR A 161 0.79 -23.22 -1.11
N ILE A 162 -0.39 -22.66 -0.91
CA ILE A 162 -1.66 -23.31 -1.17
C ILE A 162 -2.41 -22.55 -2.27
N ASP A 163 -3.27 -23.26 -3.00
CA ASP A 163 -4.18 -22.65 -3.96
C ASP A 163 -5.51 -22.39 -3.28
N ILE A 164 -5.94 -21.13 -3.25
CA ILE A 164 -7.25 -20.74 -2.77
C ILE A 164 -7.99 -20.13 -3.97
N GLY A 165 -8.80 -20.93 -4.66
CA GLY A 165 -9.61 -20.46 -5.79
C GLY A 165 -8.80 -19.83 -6.94
N GLY A 166 -7.63 -20.40 -7.26
CA GLY A 166 -6.70 -19.92 -8.29
C GLY A 166 -5.73 -18.84 -7.80
N MET A 167 -5.83 -18.44 -6.53
CA MET A 167 -4.91 -17.50 -5.90
C MET A 167 -3.85 -18.26 -5.09
N LYS A 168 -2.60 -18.19 -5.54
CA LYS A 168 -1.46 -18.79 -4.87
C LYS A 168 -1.14 -18.00 -3.60
N THR A 169 -1.42 -18.59 -2.44
CA THR A 169 -1.30 -17.94 -1.12
C THR A 169 -0.23 -18.63 -0.29
N TYR A 170 0.68 -17.86 0.29
CA TYR A 170 1.68 -18.42 1.19
C TYR A 170 1.09 -18.57 2.59
N ARG A 171 1.32 -19.74 3.19
CA ARG A 171 0.90 -20.11 4.53
C ARG A 171 2.11 -20.40 5.39
N SER A 172 2.15 -19.85 6.60
CA SER A 172 3.21 -20.09 7.58
C SER A 172 2.67 -20.17 9.00
N GLN A 173 3.50 -20.60 9.95
CA GLN A 173 3.10 -20.53 11.37
C GLN A 173 3.12 -19.10 11.90
N TYR A 174 4.09 -18.31 11.44
CA TYR A 174 4.31 -16.93 11.84
C TYR A 174 4.51 -16.04 10.62
N TYR A 175 4.07 -14.79 10.71
CA TYR A 175 4.47 -13.76 9.76
C TYR A 175 5.72 -13.03 10.29
N VAL A 176 6.85 -13.23 9.62
CA VAL A 176 8.10 -12.48 9.87
C VAL A 176 8.51 -11.85 8.55
N ASP A 177 8.47 -10.52 8.47
CA ASP A 177 8.94 -9.78 7.30
C ASP A 177 10.47 -9.91 7.20
N GLU A 178 10.99 -10.20 6.01
CA GLU A 178 12.43 -10.37 5.77
C GLU A 178 13.27 -9.17 6.27
N ARG A 179 12.71 -7.96 6.17
CA ARG A 179 13.37 -6.71 6.63
C ARG A 179 13.39 -6.60 8.14
N GLY A 180 12.47 -7.29 8.82
CA GLY A 180 12.32 -7.32 10.27
C GLY A 180 12.93 -8.56 10.92
N VAL A 181 13.63 -9.43 10.18
CA VAL A 181 14.23 -10.66 10.73
C VAL A 181 15.20 -10.34 11.86
N LYS A 182 16.04 -9.32 11.71
CA LYS A 182 17.01 -8.93 12.74
C LYS A 182 16.32 -8.47 14.01
N GLU A 183 15.28 -7.66 13.88
CA GLU A 183 14.45 -7.21 14.99
C GLU A 183 13.73 -8.40 15.65
N TYR A 184 13.15 -9.29 14.84
CA TYR A 184 12.50 -10.50 15.34
C TYR A 184 13.49 -11.36 16.14
N GLU A 185 14.64 -11.73 15.57
CA GLU A 185 15.70 -12.50 16.25
C GLU A 185 16.17 -11.81 17.54
N PHE A 186 16.27 -10.49 17.53
CA PHE A 186 16.66 -9.72 18.72
C PHE A 186 15.60 -9.80 19.83
N PHE A 187 14.31 -9.77 19.48
CA PHE A 187 13.20 -9.78 20.41
C PHE A 187 12.61 -11.16 20.71
N GLU A 188 12.93 -12.21 19.95
CA GLU A 188 12.33 -13.54 20.03
C GLU A 188 12.43 -14.15 21.43
N LYS A 189 13.55 -13.93 22.12
CA LYS A 189 13.77 -14.34 23.52
C LYS A 189 12.77 -13.75 24.53
N TYR A 190 12.03 -12.70 24.15
CA TYR A 190 10.98 -12.08 24.95
C TYR A 190 9.57 -12.47 24.48
N LEU A 191 9.44 -13.16 23.34
CA LEU A 191 8.17 -13.62 22.77
C LEU A 191 7.74 -15.00 23.29
N THR A 192 8.58 -15.67 24.08
CA THR A 192 8.23 -16.93 24.73
C THR A 192 7.00 -16.75 25.61
N LYS A 193 5.93 -17.51 25.29
CA LYS A 193 4.76 -17.66 26.15
C LYS A 193 5.25 -18.05 27.55
N THR A 194 5.09 -17.14 28.50
CA THR A 194 4.86 -17.56 29.88
C THR A 194 3.52 -18.28 29.86
N ASP A 195 3.47 -19.52 30.32
CA ASP A 195 2.22 -20.27 30.55
C ASP A 195 1.36 -19.62 31.67
N GLU A 196 1.60 -18.36 32.01
CA GLU A 196 1.09 -17.60 33.16
C GLU A 196 0.63 -16.19 32.75
N LEU A 197 -0.12 -16.06 31.66
CA LEU A 197 -1.01 -14.91 31.49
C LEU A 197 -2.44 -15.44 31.62
N ASP A 198 -2.86 -15.66 32.87
CA ASP A 198 -4.26 -15.58 33.27
C ASP A 198 -4.73 -14.15 32.96
N LEU A 199 -5.37 -13.98 31.79
CA LEU A 199 -6.15 -12.80 31.43
C LEU A 199 -7.63 -13.15 31.41
#